data_AF-A0A4S3JZX1-F1
#
_entry.id   AF-A0A4S3JZX1-F1
#
_cell.length_a   1.000
_cell.length_b   1.000
_cell.length_c   1.000
_cell.angle_alpha   90.00
_cell.angle_beta   90.00
_cell.angle_gamma   90.00
#
_symmetry.space_group_name_H-M   'P 1'
#
loop_
_entity.id
_entity.type
_entity.pdbx_description
1 polymer ?
#
loop_
_entity_poly.entity_id
_entity_poly.type
_entity_poly.pdbx_seq_one_letter_code
_entity_poly.pdbx_strand_id
1 'polypeptide(L)'
;MSGPFPARLHVLLARDAATGVVIRRGPTRKVCVIGWNRSNDSFEVGQWLYGRIYERRCDLSPDGKHFLYFAMNGRWDSEVLGSWTAVSRAPYLKATGLWPKGDCWNGGGLFIDNREFWLNDGYGHKQFLDGSGLKQRRDYPWKDSYGGECPGVYYLRLQRDGWELTGRESNGKRSRITTFRKRINDRWTLLKRAHETIDHPVGRGCYFDEHALKSKDQDTPLPLHEWEWADVDAGRLVWAAEGKLFSGRLDAKGLTSSKMLHDFNDLAYERLTAPY
;
A
#
# COMPACT_ATOMS: atom_id res chain seq x y z
N MET A 1 -9.23 15.44 -26.64
CA MET A 1 -8.64 14.13 -26.29
C MET A 1 -8.06 14.26 -24.89
N SER A 2 -8.57 13.50 -23.92
CA SER A 2 -7.99 13.44 -22.57
C SER A 2 -6.60 12.80 -22.67
N GLY A 3 -5.57 13.44 -22.11
CA GLY A 3 -4.21 12.87 -22.04
C GLY A 3 -4.17 11.51 -21.33
N PRO A 4 -3.04 10.79 -21.41
CA PRO A 4 -2.89 9.51 -20.71
C PRO A 4 -3.14 9.67 -19.21
N PHE A 5 -3.93 8.77 -18.61
CA PHE A 5 -4.13 8.76 -17.17
C PHE A 5 -2.79 8.49 -16.46
N PRO A 6 -2.43 9.28 -15.43
CA PRO A 6 -1.19 9.06 -14.69
C PRO A 6 -1.21 7.70 -13.98
N ALA A 7 0.00 7.19 -13.71
CA ALA A 7 0.14 5.97 -12.93
C ALA A 7 -0.45 6.16 -11.52
N ARG A 8 -1.01 5.09 -10.96
CA ARG A 8 -1.47 5.04 -9.57
C ARG A 8 -0.36 4.53 -8.68
N LEU A 9 -0.05 5.26 -7.61
CA LEU A 9 0.98 4.86 -6.65
C LEU A 9 0.36 4.45 -5.31
N HIS A 10 0.94 3.40 -4.72
CA HIS A 10 0.77 3.08 -3.30
C HIS A 10 2.14 2.78 -2.72
N VAL A 11 2.45 3.34 -1.56
CA VAL A 11 3.77 3.18 -0.95
C VAL A 11 3.68 2.42 0.37
N LEU A 12 4.65 1.54 0.60
CA LEU A 12 4.88 0.82 1.85
C LEU A 12 6.21 1.28 2.43
N LEU A 13 6.20 1.70 3.69
CA LEU A 13 7.39 2.14 4.42
C LEU A 13 7.83 1.02 5.36
N ALA A 14 9.11 0.67 5.34
CA ALA A 14 9.65 -0.24 6.35
C ALA A 14 9.64 0.48 7.71
N ARG A 15 9.28 -0.23 8.78
CA ARG A 15 9.12 0.40 10.10
C ARG A 15 10.45 0.70 10.77
N ASP A 16 11.45 -0.16 10.55
CA ASP A 16 12.72 -0.18 11.28
C ASP A 16 13.94 0.06 10.37
N ALA A 17 13.72 0.41 9.10
CA ALA A 17 14.78 0.64 8.12
C ALA A 17 14.43 1.78 7.16
N ALA A 18 15.42 2.48 6.61
CA ALA A 18 15.22 3.57 5.63
C ALA A 18 14.83 3.07 4.22
N THR A 19 14.15 1.94 4.12
CA THR A 19 13.69 1.34 2.86
C THR A 19 12.18 1.51 2.72
N GLY A 20 11.71 1.54 1.48
CA GLY A 20 10.31 1.56 1.12
C GLY A 20 10.09 0.87 -0.22
N VAL A 21 8.83 0.57 -0.50
CA VAL A 21 8.40 -0.02 -1.77
C VAL A 21 7.28 0.83 -2.36
N VAL A 22 7.47 1.31 -3.58
CA VAL A 22 6.46 1.98 -4.39
C VAL A 22 5.83 0.95 -5.32
N ILE A 23 4.52 0.76 -5.21
CA ILE A 23 3.71 -0.07 -6.11
C ILE A 23 3.09 0.88 -7.15
N ARG A 24 3.62 0.86 -8.37
CA ARG A 24 3.18 1.70 -9.49
C ARG A 24 2.29 0.89 -10.42
N ARG A 25 1.04 1.31 -10.61
CA ARG A 25 0.07 0.66 -11.51
C ARG A 25 -0.30 1.53 -12.70
N GLY A 26 -0.29 0.92 -13.89
CA GLY A 26 -0.88 1.46 -15.11
C GLY A 26 0.16 1.91 -16.15
N PRO A 27 -0.28 2.27 -17.37
CA PRO A 27 -1.63 2.02 -17.89
C PRO A 27 -1.91 0.50 -18.04
N THR A 28 -3.12 0.11 -17.61
CA THR A 28 -3.75 -1.25 -17.47
C THR A 28 -2.89 -2.53 -17.41
N ARG A 29 -3.15 -3.37 -16.40
CA ARG A 29 -2.57 -4.73 -16.16
C ARG A 29 -1.05 -4.79 -16.08
N LYS A 30 -0.36 -3.66 -15.87
CA LYS A 30 1.08 -3.61 -15.63
C LYS A 30 1.30 -2.96 -14.27
N VAL A 31 1.97 -3.70 -13.38
CA VAL A 31 2.38 -3.21 -12.07
C VAL A 31 3.88 -3.30 -11.98
N CYS A 32 4.52 -2.21 -11.57
CA CYS A 32 5.94 -2.16 -11.25
C CYS A 32 6.10 -2.04 -9.74
N VAL A 33 7.02 -2.81 -9.18
CA VAL A 33 7.47 -2.67 -7.79
C VAL A 33 8.84 -2.03 -7.83
N ILE A 34 8.96 -0.87 -7.17
CA ILE A 34 10.16 -0.04 -7.14
C ILE A 34 10.65 0.09 -5.70
N GLY A 35 11.93 -0.17 -5.48
CA GLY A 35 12.58 0.09 -4.19
C GLY A 35 12.82 1.58 -4.02
N TRP A 36 12.59 2.07 -2.81
CA TRP A 36 12.88 3.44 -2.42
C TRP A 36 13.87 3.44 -1.26
N ASN A 37 15.05 4.00 -1.48
CA ASN A 37 15.97 4.33 -0.41
C ASN A 37 15.62 5.71 0.14
N ARG A 38 15.10 5.75 1.36
CA ARG A 38 14.63 6.96 2.04
C ARG A 38 15.75 7.80 2.64
N SER A 39 16.97 7.26 2.75
CA SER A 39 18.10 8.03 3.28
C SER A 39 18.60 9.08 2.30
N ASN A 40 18.46 8.83 1.00
CA ASN A 40 18.93 9.70 -0.08
C ASN A 40 17.87 9.96 -1.17
N ASP A 41 16.66 9.47 -1.00
CA ASP A 41 15.57 9.53 -1.98
C ASP A 41 15.91 8.92 -3.36
N SER A 42 16.72 7.86 -3.40
CA SER A 42 16.97 7.11 -4.64
C SER A 42 15.94 6.01 -4.88
N PHE A 43 15.64 5.74 -6.15
CA PHE A 43 14.64 4.75 -6.56
C PHE A 43 15.26 3.73 -7.51
N GLU A 44 14.91 2.45 -7.31
CA GLU A 44 15.40 1.33 -8.12
C GLU A 44 14.24 0.45 -8.58
N VAL A 45 14.13 0.23 -9.89
CA VAL A 45 13.11 -0.67 -10.45
C VAL A 45 13.44 -2.10 -10.02
N GLY A 46 12.52 -2.75 -9.31
CA GLY A 46 12.67 -4.15 -8.90
C GLY A 46 12.16 -5.10 -9.96
N GLN A 47 10.84 -5.21 -10.09
CA GLN A 47 10.24 -6.14 -11.05
C GLN A 47 8.86 -5.70 -11.52
N TRP A 48 8.52 -6.12 -12.74
CA TRP A 48 7.20 -5.94 -13.33
C TRP A 48 6.35 -7.19 -13.25
N LEU A 49 5.05 -6.98 -13.04
CA LEU A 49 4.00 -7.98 -13.18
C LEU A 49 3.03 -7.57 -14.28
N TYR A 50 2.76 -8.48 -15.21
CA TYR A 50 1.57 -8.40 -16.05
C TYR A 50 0.38 -9.01 -15.31
N GLY A 51 -0.41 -8.17 -14.65
CA GLY A 51 -1.51 -8.56 -13.78
C GLY A 51 -1.96 -7.42 -12.86
N ARG A 52 -2.45 -7.78 -11.68
CA ARG A 52 -2.85 -6.88 -10.60
C ARG A 52 -2.08 -7.26 -9.35
N ILE A 53 -1.57 -6.26 -8.64
CA ILE A 53 -1.25 -6.36 -7.21
C ILE A 53 -2.35 -5.60 -6.48
N TYR A 54 -2.88 -6.18 -5.41
CA TYR A 54 -3.83 -5.54 -4.50
C TYR A 54 -3.03 -4.84 -3.39
N GLU A 55 -2.57 -3.63 -3.66
CA GLU A 55 -1.66 -2.84 -2.81
C GLU A 55 -2.11 -2.71 -1.34
N ARG A 56 -3.43 -2.67 -1.12
CA ARG A 56 -4.05 -2.58 0.21
C ARG A 56 -3.96 -3.87 1.03
N ARG A 57 -3.60 -4.99 0.39
CA ARG A 57 -3.40 -6.31 1.02
C ARG A 57 -1.93 -6.71 1.12
N CYS A 58 -1.02 -5.80 0.75
CA CYS A 58 0.42 -6.07 0.78
C CYS A 58 1.04 -5.61 2.10
N ASP A 59 2.30 -5.95 2.34
CA ASP A 59 3.07 -5.41 3.45
C ASP A 59 4.57 -5.50 3.20
N LEU A 60 5.34 -4.72 3.93
CA LEU A 60 6.81 -4.70 3.89
C LEU A 60 7.33 -5.08 5.28
N SER A 61 8.32 -5.97 5.36
CA SER A 61 8.91 -6.37 6.64
C SER A 61 9.48 -5.17 7.38
N PRO A 62 9.56 -5.20 8.72
CA PRO A 62 10.11 -4.09 9.50
C PRO A 62 11.49 -3.63 9.01
N ASP A 63 12.39 -4.57 8.68
CA ASP A 63 13.71 -4.30 8.11
C ASP A 63 13.71 -3.99 6.61
N GLY A 64 12.54 -4.07 5.97
CA GLY A 64 12.29 -3.80 4.56
C GLY A 64 12.92 -4.75 3.56
N LYS A 65 13.35 -5.95 4.00
CA LYS A 65 13.94 -6.95 3.11
C LYS A 65 12.92 -7.86 2.43
N HIS A 66 11.74 -8.03 3.01
CA HIS A 66 10.72 -8.94 2.50
C HIS A 66 9.45 -8.19 2.12
N PHE A 67 8.93 -8.52 0.93
CA PHE A 67 7.68 -7.98 0.42
C PHE A 67 6.62 -9.08 0.38
N LEU A 68 5.53 -8.88 1.11
CA LEU A 68 4.34 -9.74 1.09
C LEU A 68 3.29 -9.07 0.22
N TYR A 69 2.77 -9.78 -0.78
CA TYR A 69 1.79 -9.20 -1.70
C TYR A 69 0.72 -10.20 -2.13
N PHE A 70 -0.47 -9.67 -2.41
CA PHE A 70 -1.54 -10.41 -3.07
C PHE A 70 -1.65 -9.97 -4.52
N ALA A 71 -1.63 -10.93 -5.45
CA ALA A 71 -1.64 -10.68 -6.88
C ALA A 71 -2.64 -11.57 -7.63
N MET A 72 -3.01 -11.11 -8.82
CA MET A 72 -3.91 -11.83 -9.74
C MET A 72 -3.48 -11.59 -11.18
N ASN A 73 -3.45 -12.65 -11.99
CA ASN A 73 -3.23 -12.58 -13.43
C ASN A 73 -4.39 -13.20 -14.24
N GLY A 74 -5.35 -13.85 -13.58
CA GLY A 74 -6.53 -14.46 -14.21
C GLY A 74 -6.23 -15.73 -15.01
N ARG A 75 -5.05 -16.34 -14.85
CA ARG A 75 -4.69 -17.63 -15.47
C ARG A 75 -5.14 -18.78 -14.56
N TRP A 76 -6.44 -19.07 -14.56
CA TRP A 76 -7.07 -20.00 -13.62
C TRP A 76 -6.56 -21.45 -13.73
N ASP A 77 -6.08 -21.87 -14.90
CA ASP A 77 -5.51 -23.21 -15.12
C ASP A 77 -4.03 -23.34 -14.72
N SER A 78 -3.41 -22.26 -14.20
CA SER A 78 -2.02 -22.29 -13.74
C SER A 78 -1.90 -22.83 -12.31
N GLU A 79 -0.67 -23.17 -11.88
CA GLU A 79 -0.39 -23.66 -10.52
C GLU A 79 -0.81 -22.67 -9.41
N VAL A 80 -0.86 -21.37 -9.75
CA VAL A 80 -1.33 -20.32 -8.84
C VAL A 80 -2.84 -20.09 -8.91
N LEU A 81 -3.57 -20.83 -9.73
CA LEU A 81 -5.02 -20.72 -9.87
C LEU A 81 -5.47 -19.27 -10.11
N GLY A 82 -4.75 -18.52 -10.95
CA GLY A 82 -5.08 -17.15 -11.33
C GLY A 82 -4.87 -16.04 -10.28
N SER A 83 -4.75 -16.37 -8.99
CA SER A 83 -4.50 -15.43 -7.88
C SER A 83 -3.71 -16.06 -6.73
N TRP A 84 -2.85 -15.29 -6.08
CA TRP A 84 -1.96 -15.83 -5.04
C TRP A 84 -1.52 -14.76 -4.03
N THR A 85 -1.20 -15.21 -2.83
CA THR A 85 -0.34 -14.47 -1.91
C THR A 85 1.09 -14.97 -2.06
N ALA A 86 2.07 -14.06 -2.04
CA ALA A 86 3.48 -14.41 -2.08
C ALA A 86 4.31 -13.57 -1.12
N VAL A 87 5.42 -14.15 -0.69
CA VAL A 87 6.54 -13.46 -0.03
C VAL A 87 7.71 -13.47 -1.00
N SER A 88 8.44 -12.37 -1.08
CA SER A 88 9.60 -12.16 -1.97
C SER A 88 10.64 -11.29 -1.28
N ARG A 89 11.84 -11.14 -1.88
CA ARG A 89 12.80 -10.14 -1.42
C ARG A 89 12.44 -8.79 -2.06
N ALA A 90 12.25 -7.77 -1.24
CA ALA A 90 11.95 -6.43 -1.75
C ALA A 90 13.16 -5.88 -2.54
N PRO A 91 12.94 -5.14 -3.65
CA PRO A 91 11.66 -4.75 -4.26
C PRO A 91 11.20 -5.68 -5.41
N TYR A 92 11.58 -6.96 -5.39
CA TYR A 92 11.26 -7.91 -6.46
C TYR A 92 9.95 -8.67 -6.22
N LEU A 93 9.50 -9.41 -7.24
CA LEU A 93 8.29 -10.23 -7.22
C LEU A 93 8.57 -11.72 -7.38
N LYS A 94 9.84 -12.13 -7.46
CA LYS A 94 10.18 -13.56 -7.47
C LYS A 94 9.84 -14.14 -6.09
N ALA A 95 8.78 -14.94 -6.06
CA ALA A 95 8.27 -15.55 -4.84
C ALA A 95 9.32 -16.50 -4.22
N THR A 96 9.60 -16.30 -2.94
CA THR A 96 10.30 -17.24 -2.06
C THR A 96 9.31 -18.02 -1.19
N GLY A 97 8.13 -17.48 -0.94
CA GLY A 97 6.96 -18.20 -0.42
C GLY A 97 5.75 -17.95 -1.31
N LEU A 98 4.93 -18.98 -1.56
CA LEU A 98 3.81 -18.89 -2.50
C LEU A 98 2.58 -19.67 -2.01
N TRP A 99 1.44 -18.99 -2.02
CA TRP A 99 0.13 -19.53 -1.64
C TRP A 99 -0.90 -19.26 -2.74
N PRO A 100 -1.12 -20.19 -3.69
CA PRO A 100 -2.24 -20.15 -4.63
C PRO A 100 -3.59 -19.99 -3.91
N LYS A 101 -4.50 -19.20 -4.50
CA LYS A 101 -5.80 -18.88 -3.90
C LYS A 101 -7.01 -19.31 -4.74
N GLY A 102 -7.02 -19.07 -6.05
CA GLY A 102 -8.16 -19.46 -6.90
C GLY A 102 -9.33 -18.48 -6.95
N ASP A 103 -9.32 -17.42 -6.15
CA ASP A 103 -10.29 -16.32 -6.19
C ASP A 103 -9.67 -15.03 -5.60
N CYS A 104 -10.44 -13.94 -5.51
CA CYS A 104 -9.98 -12.68 -4.92
C CYS A 104 -10.62 -12.35 -3.57
N TRP A 105 -11.22 -13.34 -2.90
CA TRP A 105 -11.67 -13.21 -1.52
C TRP A 105 -10.50 -13.47 -0.56
N ASN A 106 -10.32 -12.63 0.45
CA ASN A 106 -9.13 -12.68 1.33
C ASN A 106 -7.80 -12.51 0.57
N GLY A 107 -6.70 -13.06 1.09
CA GLY A 107 -5.37 -12.93 0.51
C GLY A 107 -4.61 -11.70 0.98
N GLY A 108 -3.29 -11.77 0.80
CA GLY A 108 -2.36 -10.84 1.41
C GLY A 108 -2.12 -11.13 2.88
N GLY A 109 -1.66 -10.15 3.63
CA GLY A 109 -1.22 -10.37 5.01
C GLY A 109 -0.36 -9.25 5.55
N LEU A 110 0.18 -9.47 6.75
CA LEU A 110 1.00 -8.50 7.48
C LEU A 110 2.19 -9.18 8.12
N PHE A 111 3.36 -8.54 8.08
CA PHE A 111 4.49 -8.91 8.90
C PHE A 111 4.25 -8.54 10.36
N ILE A 112 4.43 -9.52 11.23
CA ILE A 112 4.43 -9.34 12.68
C ILE A 112 5.78 -8.76 13.10
N ASP A 113 6.84 -9.39 12.63
CA ASP A 113 8.23 -8.95 12.78
C ASP A 113 9.07 -9.39 11.55
N ASN A 114 10.40 -9.41 11.68
CA ASN A 114 11.33 -9.79 10.60
C ASN A 114 11.39 -11.31 10.34
N ARG A 115 10.69 -12.13 11.13
CA ARG A 115 10.71 -13.60 11.10
C ARG A 115 9.32 -14.20 10.95
N GLU A 116 8.28 -13.50 11.39
CA GLU A 116 6.90 -13.99 11.33
C GLU A 116 5.97 -13.07 10.52
N PHE A 117 5.04 -13.69 9.79
CA PHE A 117 3.96 -12.99 9.10
C PHE A 117 2.62 -13.68 9.36
N TRP A 118 1.55 -12.90 9.32
CA TRP A 118 0.18 -13.39 9.32
C TRP A 118 -0.38 -13.34 7.91
N LEU A 119 -0.98 -14.45 7.48
CA LEU A 119 -1.70 -14.54 6.21
C LEU A 119 -3.17 -14.21 6.45
N ASN A 120 -3.72 -13.30 5.64
CA ASN A 120 -5.16 -13.09 5.56
C ASN A 120 -5.79 -14.24 4.78
N ASP A 121 -5.81 -15.43 5.40
CA ASP A 121 -6.10 -16.68 4.71
C ASP A 121 -7.59 -16.80 4.40
N GLY A 122 -8.42 -16.75 5.44
CA GLY A 122 -9.85 -17.03 5.37
C GLY A 122 -10.12 -18.49 5.03
N TYR A 123 -9.88 -18.87 3.77
CA TYR A 123 -9.97 -20.24 3.26
C TYR A 123 -9.18 -20.39 1.94
N GLY A 124 -8.87 -21.63 1.56
CA GLY A 124 -8.49 -21.97 0.19
C GLY A 124 -7.04 -21.65 -0.20
N HIS A 125 -6.27 -20.91 0.61
CA HIS A 125 -4.82 -20.82 0.37
C HIS A 125 -4.18 -22.17 0.62
N LYS A 126 -3.43 -22.66 -0.38
CA LYS A 126 -2.60 -23.86 -0.24
C LYS A 126 -1.15 -23.44 -0.30
N GLN A 127 -0.33 -23.87 0.65
CA GLN A 127 1.09 -23.58 0.57
C GLN A 127 1.72 -24.39 -0.57
N PHE A 128 2.29 -23.70 -1.56
CA PHE A 128 2.92 -24.31 -2.73
C PHE A 128 4.45 -24.23 -2.68
N LEU A 129 4.98 -23.11 -2.20
CA LEU A 129 6.42 -22.89 -2.01
C LEU A 129 6.69 -22.37 -0.60
N ASP A 130 7.72 -22.93 0.05
CA ASP A 130 8.21 -22.50 1.36
C ASP A 130 9.73 -22.36 1.41
N GLY A 131 10.26 -21.40 0.66
CA GLY A 131 11.68 -21.04 0.65
C GLY A 131 11.96 -19.67 1.29
N SER A 132 10.99 -19.10 1.99
CA SER A 132 11.12 -17.74 2.54
C SER A 132 12.00 -17.68 3.79
N GLY A 133 12.09 -18.77 4.55
CA GLY A 133 12.72 -18.80 5.87
C GLY A 133 11.92 -18.07 6.95
N LEU A 134 10.69 -17.63 6.63
CA LEU A 134 9.78 -16.95 7.56
C LEU A 134 8.71 -17.92 8.04
N LYS A 135 8.25 -17.72 9.28
CA LYS A 135 7.19 -18.53 9.88
C LYS A 135 5.84 -17.87 9.70
N GLN A 136 4.88 -18.61 9.18
CA GLN A 136 3.48 -18.18 9.16
C GLN A 136 2.86 -18.33 10.55
N ARG A 137 2.39 -17.21 11.11
CA ARG A 137 1.57 -17.17 12.30
C ARG A 137 0.11 -17.46 11.93
N ARG A 138 -0.46 -18.52 12.52
CA ARG A 138 -1.81 -19.02 12.18
C ARG A 138 -2.91 -18.41 13.05
N ASP A 139 -2.60 -18.07 14.29
CA ASP A 139 -3.51 -17.34 15.16
C ASP A 139 -3.69 -15.90 14.66
N TYR A 140 -4.89 -15.36 14.85
CA TYR A 140 -5.18 -13.97 14.51
C TYR A 140 -4.53 -13.04 15.54
N PRO A 141 -3.52 -12.24 15.17
CA PRO A 141 -2.68 -11.54 16.15
C PRO A 141 -3.24 -10.16 16.55
N TRP A 142 -4.41 -9.79 16.04
CA TRP A 142 -4.99 -8.46 16.19
C TRP A 142 -6.24 -8.49 17.09
N LYS A 143 -6.49 -7.38 17.80
CA LYS A 143 -7.69 -7.21 18.61
C LYS A 143 -8.92 -6.79 17.78
N ASP A 144 -8.68 -6.04 16.72
CA ASP A 144 -9.71 -5.46 15.84
C ASP A 144 -9.88 -6.33 14.61
N SER A 145 -11.05 -6.33 13.97
CA SER A 145 -11.30 -7.05 12.71
C SER A 145 -12.18 -6.23 11.77
N TYR A 146 -11.84 -6.23 10.49
CA TYR A 146 -12.50 -5.44 9.45
C TYR A 146 -12.95 -6.29 8.25
N GLY A 147 -13.15 -7.59 8.46
CA GLY A 147 -13.51 -8.56 7.42
C GLY A 147 -12.30 -9.11 6.67
N GLY A 148 -12.57 -9.88 5.61
CA GLY A 148 -11.53 -10.58 4.84
C GLY A 148 -10.94 -9.78 3.67
N GLU A 149 -11.60 -8.72 3.21
CA GLU A 149 -11.17 -8.01 2.00
C GLU A 149 -10.08 -6.95 2.28
N CYS A 150 -9.97 -5.92 1.42
CA CYS A 150 -8.98 -4.86 1.57
C CYS A 150 -8.95 -4.22 2.99
N PRO A 151 -10.08 -3.91 3.66
CA PRO A 151 -10.06 -3.33 5.00
C PRO A 151 -9.40 -4.23 6.05
N GLY A 152 -9.57 -5.55 5.92
CA GLY A 152 -9.05 -6.56 6.84
C GLY A 152 -7.54 -6.56 6.97
N VAL A 153 -6.83 -6.20 5.90
CA VAL A 153 -5.37 -6.04 5.93
C VAL A 153 -5.00 -4.57 6.07
N TYR A 154 -5.66 -3.68 5.32
CA TYR A 154 -5.25 -2.30 5.21
C TYR A 154 -5.40 -1.52 6.51
N TYR A 155 -6.54 -1.66 7.21
CA TYR A 155 -6.80 -0.88 8.42
C TYR A 155 -5.94 -1.36 9.58
N LEU A 156 -5.71 -2.68 9.69
CA LEU A 156 -4.78 -3.24 10.66
C LEU A 156 -3.35 -2.74 10.40
N ARG A 157 -2.92 -2.69 9.14
CA ARG A 157 -1.62 -2.10 8.75
C ARG A 157 -1.52 -0.64 9.18
N LEU A 158 -2.53 0.17 8.88
CA LEU A 158 -2.56 1.58 9.26
C LEU A 158 -2.43 1.74 10.79
N GLN A 159 -3.23 1.02 11.56
CA GLN A 159 -3.20 1.07 13.03
C GLN A 159 -1.85 0.65 13.60
N ARG A 160 -1.27 -0.43 13.08
CA ARG A 160 0.07 -0.89 13.45
C ARG A 160 1.13 0.17 13.13
N ASP A 161 0.96 0.89 12.02
CA ASP A 161 1.93 1.87 11.51
C ASP A 161 1.66 3.29 12.04
N GLY A 162 0.97 3.40 13.18
CA GLY A 162 0.80 4.63 13.95
C GLY A 162 -0.35 5.54 13.50
N TRP A 163 -1.24 5.06 12.63
CA TRP A 163 -2.48 5.76 12.32
C TRP A 163 -3.56 5.42 13.36
N GLU A 164 -4.16 6.44 13.97
CA GLU A 164 -5.25 6.28 14.91
C GLU A 164 -6.59 6.28 14.16
N LEU A 165 -7.42 5.27 14.39
CA LEU A 165 -8.80 5.22 13.90
C LEU A 165 -9.66 6.20 14.71
N THR A 166 -10.28 7.18 14.07
CA THR A 166 -11.08 8.23 14.76
C THR A 166 -12.56 8.21 14.43
N GLY A 167 -12.98 7.52 13.38
CA GLY A 167 -14.39 7.49 13.01
C GLY A 167 -14.70 6.49 11.89
N ARG A 168 -15.93 6.01 11.89
CA ARG A 168 -16.50 5.18 10.83
C ARG A 168 -17.90 5.66 10.53
N GLU A 169 -18.09 6.17 9.33
CA GLU A 169 -19.36 6.65 8.82
C GLU A 169 -19.88 5.64 7.81
N SER A 170 -21.17 5.34 7.88
CA SER A 170 -21.84 4.44 6.92
C SER A 170 -22.99 5.20 6.29
N ASN A 171 -22.97 5.32 4.96
CA ASN A 171 -24.12 5.81 4.21
C ASN A 171 -24.84 4.62 3.57
N GLY A 172 -25.68 3.95 4.37
CA GLY A 172 -26.34 2.70 4.00
C GLY A 172 -25.37 1.53 3.81
N LYS A 173 -25.78 0.55 2.99
CA LYS A 173 -25.01 -0.67 2.68
C LYS A 173 -23.98 -0.51 1.56
N ARG A 174 -23.96 0.65 0.87
CA ARG A 174 -23.21 0.85 -0.39
C ARG A 174 -21.94 1.67 -0.24
N SER A 175 -21.83 2.46 0.84
CA SER A 175 -20.70 3.35 1.07
C SER A 175 -20.36 3.42 2.55
N ARG A 176 -19.08 3.24 2.86
CA ARG A 176 -18.50 3.41 4.19
C ARG A 176 -17.24 4.25 4.07
N ILE A 177 -17.05 5.14 5.03
CA ILE A 177 -15.86 5.97 5.16
C ILE A 177 -15.25 5.71 6.53
N THR A 178 -13.99 5.30 6.54
CA THR A 178 -13.22 5.08 7.76
C THR A 178 -12.16 6.17 7.84
N THR A 179 -12.20 6.97 8.90
CA THR A 179 -11.29 8.10 9.09
C THR A 179 -10.18 7.73 10.06
N PHE A 180 -8.95 7.95 9.62
CA PHE A 180 -7.74 7.81 10.41
C PHE A 180 -7.03 9.16 10.55
N ARG A 181 -6.27 9.32 11.62
CA ARG A 181 -5.36 10.45 11.79
C ARG A 181 -3.96 9.97 12.16
N LYS A 182 -2.95 10.74 11.78
CA LYS A 182 -1.56 10.54 12.20
C LYS A 182 -0.93 11.88 12.53
N ARG A 183 -0.33 11.97 13.71
CA ARG A 183 0.35 13.18 14.17
C ARG A 183 1.59 13.40 13.30
N ILE A 184 1.77 14.61 12.79
CA ILE A 184 2.98 14.99 12.05
C ILE A 184 3.95 15.69 13.00
N ASN A 185 3.43 16.65 13.77
CA ASN A 185 4.15 17.37 14.82
C ASN A 185 3.15 17.91 15.87
N ASP A 186 3.57 18.83 16.72
CA ASP A 186 2.74 19.40 17.79
C ASP A 186 1.57 20.22 17.28
N ARG A 187 1.63 20.71 16.04
CA ARG A 187 0.63 21.61 15.45
C ARG A 187 -0.25 20.93 14.42
N TRP A 188 0.31 19.97 13.68
CA TRP A 188 -0.32 19.42 12.49
C TRP A 188 -0.62 17.93 12.59
N THR A 189 -1.78 17.57 12.06
CA THR A 189 -2.27 16.20 11.94
C THR A 189 -2.61 15.91 10.47
N LEU A 190 -2.13 14.78 9.97
CA LEU A 190 -2.55 14.22 8.68
C LEU A 190 -3.82 13.42 8.89
N LEU A 191 -4.86 13.72 8.13
CA LEU A 191 -6.10 12.96 8.10
C LEU A 191 -6.13 12.11 6.84
N LYS A 192 -6.66 10.89 6.97
CA LYS A 192 -6.92 9.96 5.87
C LYS A 192 -8.37 9.49 5.97
N ARG A 193 -9.13 9.67 4.90
CA ARG A 193 -10.47 9.11 4.74
C ARG A 193 -10.38 7.95 3.77
N ALA A 194 -10.48 6.74 4.28
CA ALA A 194 -10.51 5.53 3.48
C ALA A 194 -11.95 5.23 3.07
N HIS A 195 -12.21 5.25 1.77
CA HIS A 195 -13.52 5.04 1.17
C HIS A 195 -13.68 3.57 0.76
N GLU A 196 -14.85 3.01 1.07
CA GLU A 196 -15.34 1.71 0.65
C GLU A 196 -16.70 1.93 -0.02
N THR A 197 -16.73 2.13 -1.34
CA THR A 197 -17.96 2.54 -2.05
C THR A 197 -18.07 1.91 -3.44
N ILE A 198 -19.29 1.53 -3.84
CA ILE A 198 -19.57 1.15 -5.24
C ILE A 198 -19.68 2.37 -6.15
N ASP A 199 -20.08 3.52 -5.58
CA ASP A 199 -20.26 4.79 -6.28
C ASP A 199 -18.96 5.60 -6.19
N HIS A 200 -17.92 5.17 -6.91
CA HIS A 200 -16.60 5.79 -6.87
C HIS A 200 -16.35 6.73 -8.08
N PRO A 201 -15.56 7.80 -7.91
CA PRO A 201 -15.20 8.69 -9.02
C PRO A 201 -14.45 7.96 -10.14
N VAL A 202 -14.49 8.54 -11.35
CA VAL A 202 -13.73 8.06 -12.51
C VAL A 202 -12.23 8.00 -12.15
N GLY A 203 -11.59 6.89 -12.51
CA GLY A 203 -10.16 6.67 -12.26
C GLY A 203 -9.82 6.17 -10.84
N ARG A 204 -10.80 6.08 -9.93
CA ARG A 204 -10.67 5.40 -8.63
C ARG A 204 -11.30 4.00 -8.72
N GLY A 205 -10.95 3.11 -7.79
CA GLY A 205 -11.67 1.85 -7.60
C GLY A 205 -12.61 1.96 -6.39
N CYS A 206 -13.28 0.87 -6.03
CA CYS A 206 -14.18 0.85 -4.87
C CYS A 206 -13.48 1.10 -3.52
N TYR A 207 -12.15 0.98 -3.48
CA TYR A 207 -11.31 1.38 -2.36
C TYR A 207 -10.35 2.49 -2.76
N PHE A 208 -10.46 3.67 -2.15
CA PHE A 208 -9.55 4.79 -2.39
C PHE A 208 -9.40 5.65 -1.13
N ASP A 209 -8.32 6.42 -1.05
CA ASP A 209 -8.10 7.36 0.05
C ASP A 209 -8.20 8.81 -0.43
N GLU A 210 -8.65 9.66 0.48
CA GLU A 210 -8.49 11.11 0.43
C GLU A 210 -7.70 11.56 1.66
N HIS A 211 -7.02 12.70 1.52
CA HIS A 211 -6.18 13.25 2.59
C HIS A 211 -6.55 14.70 2.88
N ALA A 212 -6.28 15.12 4.12
CA ALA A 212 -6.39 16.51 4.54
C ALA A 212 -5.36 16.81 5.63
N LEU A 213 -4.99 18.09 5.76
CA LEU A 213 -4.17 18.57 6.86
C LEU A 213 -5.00 19.37 7.85
N LYS A 214 -4.88 19.06 9.13
CA LYS A 214 -5.56 19.78 10.21
C LYS A 214 -4.52 20.44 11.09
N SER A 215 -4.53 21.77 11.12
CA SER A 215 -3.82 22.58 12.12
C SER A 215 -4.62 22.61 13.41
N LYS A 216 -3.95 22.71 14.56
CA LYS A 216 -4.60 23.02 15.85
C LYS A 216 -5.30 24.37 15.88
N ASP A 217 -4.84 25.32 15.07
CA ASP A 217 -5.33 26.71 15.08
C ASP A 217 -6.49 26.94 14.09
N GLN A 218 -6.81 25.96 13.25
CA GLN A 218 -7.85 26.07 12.23
C GLN A 218 -8.96 25.08 12.55
N ASP A 219 -10.22 25.51 12.47
CA ASP A 219 -11.38 24.65 12.72
C ASP A 219 -11.68 23.67 11.58
N THR A 220 -11.32 24.02 10.35
CA THR A 220 -11.58 23.17 9.18
C THR A 220 -10.28 22.55 8.66
N PRO A 221 -10.22 21.23 8.42
CA PRO A 221 -9.10 20.62 7.73
C PRO A 221 -8.94 21.17 6.30
N LEU A 222 -7.70 21.37 5.85
CA LEU A 222 -7.36 21.69 4.47
C LEU A 222 -7.38 20.41 3.62
N PRO A 223 -8.35 20.24 2.69
CA PRO A 223 -8.42 19.04 1.88
C PRO A 223 -7.31 19.00 0.82
N LEU A 224 -6.82 17.80 0.52
CA LEU A 224 -5.74 17.52 -0.42
C LEU A 224 -6.20 16.45 -1.41
N HIS A 225 -7.16 16.83 -2.27
CA HIS A 225 -7.89 15.88 -3.14
C HIS A 225 -7.00 15.14 -4.14
N GLU A 226 -5.91 15.77 -4.58
CA GLU A 226 -4.94 15.18 -5.51
C GLU A 226 -4.07 14.10 -4.87
N TRP A 227 -4.02 14.03 -3.53
CA TRP A 227 -3.18 13.07 -2.82
C TRP A 227 -3.87 11.71 -2.77
N GLU A 228 -3.44 10.81 -3.65
CA GLU A 228 -3.95 9.44 -3.68
C GLU A 228 -3.37 8.56 -2.56
N TRP A 229 -2.17 8.92 -2.09
CA TRP A 229 -1.49 8.30 -0.95
C TRP A 229 -0.68 9.37 -0.21
N ALA A 230 -0.64 9.31 1.11
CA ALA A 230 0.26 10.13 1.93
C ALA A 230 0.56 9.48 3.27
N ASP A 231 1.75 9.76 3.81
CA ASP A 231 2.19 9.36 5.14
C ASP A 231 3.29 10.31 5.69
N VAL A 232 3.70 10.07 6.94
CA VAL A 232 4.80 10.74 7.62
C VAL A 232 6.04 9.84 7.57
N ASP A 233 7.14 10.38 7.06
CA ASP A 233 8.43 9.72 6.91
C ASP A 233 9.49 10.53 7.67
N ALA A 234 10.02 10.01 8.79
CA ALA A 234 11.09 10.65 9.57
C ALA A 234 10.88 12.17 9.83
N GLY A 235 9.64 12.59 10.12
CA GLY A 235 9.28 13.98 10.42
C GLY A 235 9.01 14.88 9.21
N ARG A 236 9.12 14.37 7.97
CA ARG A 236 8.59 15.02 6.77
C ARG A 236 7.29 14.38 6.31
N LEU A 237 6.50 15.12 5.55
CA LEU A 237 5.39 14.58 4.79
C LEU A 237 5.87 14.04 3.47
N VAL A 238 5.29 12.92 3.05
CA VAL A 238 5.47 12.32 1.74
C VAL A 238 4.11 11.97 1.16
N TRP A 239 3.90 12.26 -0.12
CA TRP A 239 2.61 12.02 -0.78
C TRP A 239 2.79 11.67 -2.24
N ALA A 240 1.85 10.87 -2.76
CA ALA A 240 1.72 10.59 -4.17
C ALA A 240 0.58 11.41 -4.77
N ALA A 241 0.85 12.02 -5.91
CA ALA A 241 -0.13 12.70 -6.75
C ALA A 241 0.29 12.56 -8.21
N GLU A 242 -0.67 12.31 -9.10
CA GLU A 242 -0.43 12.25 -10.56
C GLU A 242 0.73 11.34 -11.00
N GLY A 243 0.89 10.17 -10.36
CA GLY A 243 1.97 9.24 -10.71
C GLY A 243 3.37 9.69 -10.29
N LYS A 244 3.47 10.72 -9.46
CA LYS A 244 4.71 11.26 -8.90
C LYS A 244 4.71 11.13 -7.38
N LEU A 245 5.90 11.00 -6.80
CA LEU A 245 6.10 11.06 -5.35
C LEU A 245 6.75 12.38 -4.97
N PHE A 246 6.25 13.00 -3.91
CA PHE A 246 6.70 14.29 -3.41
C PHE A 246 7.03 14.21 -1.93
N SER A 247 7.76 15.21 -1.45
CA SER A 247 8.00 15.42 -0.02
C SER A 247 7.96 16.89 0.36
N GLY A 248 7.69 17.17 1.62
CA GLY A 248 7.65 18.52 2.16
C GLY A 248 7.64 18.52 3.68
N ARG A 249 7.77 19.68 4.29
CA ARG A 249 7.71 19.87 5.75
C ARG A 249 6.57 20.80 6.13
N LEU A 250 6.17 20.78 7.39
CA LEU A 250 5.16 21.70 7.91
C LEU A 250 5.79 22.66 8.91
N ASP A 251 5.55 23.96 8.71
CA ASP A 251 5.87 25.02 9.67
C ASP A 251 4.59 25.60 10.28
N ALA A 252 4.66 26.78 10.92
CA ALA A 252 3.49 27.43 11.49
C ALA A 252 2.44 27.86 10.44
N LYS A 253 2.88 28.13 9.20
CA LYS A 253 2.05 28.67 8.11
C LYS A 253 1.50 27.58 7.18
N GLY A 254 2.12 26.40 7.14
CA GLY A 254 1.63 25.26 6.36
C GLY A 254 2.75 24.46 5.70
N LEU A 255 2.42 23.87 4.55
CA LEU A 255 3.34 23.02 3.78
C LEU A 255 4.43 23.90 3.14
N THR A 256 5.67 23.54 3.41
CA THR A 256 6.88 24.23 2.95
C THR A 256 7.88 23.22 2.40
N SER A 257 8.87 23.72 1.66
CA SER A 257 9.95 22.90 1.08
C SER A 257 9.44 21.73 0.25
N SER A 258 8.32 21.90 -0.43
CA SER A 258 7.76 20.89 -1.32
C SER A 258 8.70 20.62 -2.48
N LYS A 259 9.12 19.37 -2.65
CA LYS A 259 9.92 18.91 -3.78
C LYS A 259 9.35 17.61 -4.34
N MET A 260 9.48 17.44 -5.66
CA MET A 260 9.27 16.15 -6.30
C MET A 260 10.46 15.24 -5.99
N LEU A 261 10.20 14.02 -5.56
CA LEU A 261 11.21 12.99 -5.36
C LEU A 261 11.45 12.21 -6.65
N HIS A 262 10.37 11.82 -7.34
CA HIS A 262 10.46 11.05 -8.57
C HIS A 262 9.14 11.10 -9.36
N ASP A 263 9.25 11.02 -10.69
CA ASP A 263 8.13 10.84 -11.61
C ASP A 263 8.14 9.41 -12.16
N PHE A 264 7.06 8.66 -11.95
CA PHE A 264 6.96 7.25 -12.34
C PHE A 264 6.11 7.04 -13.60
N ASN A 265 5.68 8.11 -14.28
CA ASN A 265 4.79 8.01 -15.42
C ASN A 265 5.49 7.39 -16.64
N ASP A 266 6.75 7.76 -16.89
CA ASP A 266 7.50 7.34 -18.09
C ASP A 266 8.05 5.92 -18.02
N LEU A 267 7.85 5.22 -16.89
CA LEU A 267 8.27 3.84 -16.74
C LEU A 267 7.54 2.92 -17.73
N ALA A 268 8.33 2.29 -18.61
CA ALA A 268 7.87 1.29 -19.56
C ALA A 268 8.01 -0.12 -18.97
N TYR A 269 7.08 -1.00 -19.33
CA TYR A 269 7.12 -2.40 -18.90
C TYR A 269 8.35 -3.11 -19.44
N GLU A 270 9.09 -3.76 -18.56
CA GLU A 270 10.26 -4.56 -18.90
C GLU A 270 10.21 -5.92 -18.20
N ARG A 271 10.64 -6.98 -18.90
CA ARG A 271 10.74 -8.31 -18.30
C ARG A 271 12.06 -8.43 -17.54
N LEU A 272 12.06 -7.95 -16.30
CA LEU A 272 13.21 -8.01 -15.40
C LEU A 272 13.20 -9.32 -14.57
N THR A 273 14.39 -9.89 -14.40
CA THR A 273 14.63 -11.07 -13.56
C THR A 273 15.17 -10.62 -12.20
N ALA A 274 14.66 -11.22 -11.12
CA ALA A 274 15.19 -10.98 -9.79
C ALA A 274 16.62 -11.57 -9.66
N PRO A 275 17.54 -10.93 -8.92
CA PRO A 275 18.95 -11.32 -8.86
C PRO A 275 19.24 -12.53 -7.93
N TYR A 276 18.22 -13.28 -7.55
CA TYR A 276 18.27 -14.44 -6.67
C TYR A 276 17.27 -15.48 -7.18
#